data_AF-K2AUC0-F1
#
_entry.id   AF-K2AUC0-F1
#
_cell.length_a   1.000
_cell.length_b   1.000
_cell.length_c   1.000
_cell.angle_alpha   90.00
_cell.angle_beta   90.00
_cell.angle_gamma   90.00
#
_symmetry.space_group_name_H-M   'P 1'
#
loop_
_entity.id
_entity.type
_entity.pdbx_description
1 polymer ?
#
loop_
_entity_poly.entity_id
_entity_poly.type
_entity_poly.pdbx_seq_one_letter_code
_entity_poly.pdbx_strand_id
1 'polypeptide(L)' 'MRFGLDDGHGHTLEETGQEFGVTRERIRQIEAKALMKLRKHRESKKLQDYLR' A
#
# COMPACT_ATOMS: atom_id res chain seq x y z
N MET A 1 -1.61 7.76 7.14
CA MET A 1 -2.02 6.41 6.67
C MET A 1 -0.91 5.76 5.87
N ARG A 2 -0.86 4.41 5.78
CA ARG A 2 0.23 3.57 5.19
C ARG A 2 1.32 4.25 4.31
N PHE A 3 1.02 4.74 3.10
CA PHE A 3 1.99 5.41 2.19
C PHE A 3 1.86 6.96 2.17
N GLY A 4 1.07 7.54 3.05
CA GLY A 4 0.85 8.99 3.16
C GLY A 4 0.08 9.63 2.00
N LEU A 5 -0.68 8.84 1.22
CA LEU A 5 -1.33 9.33 0.00
C LEU A 5 -2.50 10.30 0.25
N ASP A 6 -3.17 10.19 1.41
CA ASP A 6 -4.33 11.01 1.76
C ASP A 6 -3.97 12.16 2.72
N ASP A 7 -2.98 11.94 3.60
CA ASP A 7 -2.64 12.80 4.75
C ASP A 7 -1.17 13.23 4.80
N GLY A 8 -0.34 12.82 3.83
CA GLY A 8 1.09 13.11 3.79
C GLY A 8 1.95 12.31 4.78
N HIS A 9 1.34 11.51 5.66
CA HIS A 9 2.03 10.81 6.75
C HIS A 9 1.96 9.29 6.59
N GLY A 10 3.10 8.64 6.29
CA GLY A 10 3.19 7.19 6.20
C GLY A 10 3.08 6.49 7.56
N HIS A 11 2.21 5.48 7.67
CA HIS A 11 2.09 4.62 8.87
C HIS A 11 2.88 3.31 8.68
N THR A 12 3.52 2.83 9.74
CA THR A 12 4.17 1.50 9.79
C THR A 12 3.14 0.36 9.70
N LEU A 13 3.62 -0.87 9.52
CA LEU A 13 2.76 -2.07 9.58
C LEU A 13 2.14 -2.28 10.97
N GLU A 14 2.81 -1.84 12.02
CA GLU A 14 2.35 -1.92 13.41
C GLU A 14 1.20 -0.94 13.65
N GLU A 15 1.40 0.34 13.33
CA GLU A 15 0.40 1.41 13.49
C GLU A 15 -0.83 1.15 12.63
N THR A 16 -0.63 0.77 11.35
CA THR A 16 -1.75 0.36 10.47
C THR A 16 -2.45 -0.90 11.02
N GLY A 17 -1.72 -1.81 11.67
CA GLY A 17 -2.33 -2.97 12.32
C GLY A 17 -3.23 -2.57 13.48
N GLN A 18 -2.73 -1.70 14.37
CA GLN A 18 -3.48 -1.17 15.51
C GLN A 18 -4.73 -0.39 15.07
N GLU A 19 -4.58 0.51 14.10
CA GLU A 19 -5.66 1.34 13.55
C GLU A 19 -6.81 0.50 12.96
N PHE A 20 -6.49 -0.60 12.27
CA PHE A 20 -7.48 -1.51 11.67
C PHE A 20 -7.85 -2.72 12.56
N GLY A 21 -7.36 -2.80 13.79
CA GLY A 21 -7.64 -3.91 14.71
C GLY A 21 -7.14 -5.29 14.23
N VAL A 22 -6.05 -5.33 13.45
CA VAL A 22 -5.50 -6.54 12.83
C VAL A 22 -3.99 -6.68 13.10
N THR A 23 -3.45 -7.88 12.89
CA THR A 23 -2.02 -8.11 13.08
C THR A 23 -1.16 -7.42 12.02
N ARG A 24 0.05 -7.03 12.41
CA ARG A 24 1.12 -6.55 11.52
C ARG A 24 1.31 -7.42 10.26
N GLU A 25 1.31 -8.74 10.44
CA GLU A 25 1.43 -9.71 9.33
C GLU A 25 0.21 -9.69 8.40
N ARG A 26 -1.00 -9.43 8.93
CA ARG A 26 -2.19 -9.25 8.10
C ARG A 26 -2.08 -8.02 7.20
N ILE A 27 -1.56 -6.91 7.71
CA ILE A 27 -1.28 -5.72 6.88
C ILE A 27 -0.25 -6.07 5.78
N ARG A 28 0.85 -6.75 6.12
CA ARG A 28 1.88 -7.17 5.15
C ARG A 28 1.32 -8.03 4.01
N GLN A 29 0.41 -8.95 4.33
CA GLN A 29 -0.26 -9.80 3.33
C GLN A 29 -1.19 -9.00 2.41
N ILE A 30 -1.95 -8.04 2.98
CA ILE A 30 -2.84 -7.16 2.21
C ILE A 30 -2.01 -6.26 1.28
N GLU A 31 -0.93 -5.67 1.78
CA GLU A 31 0.02 -4.86 1.01
C GLU A 31 0.61 -5.63 -0.18
N ALA A 32 1.15 -6.83 0.05
CA ALA A 32 1.68 -7.68 -1.02
C ALA A 32 0.61 -8.02 -2.08
N LYS A 33 -0.63 -8.31 -1.65
CA LYS A 33 -1.75 -8.60 -2.56
C LYS A 33 -2.19 -7.36 -3.34
N ALA A 34 -2.17 -6.18 -2.74
CA ALA A 34 -2.48 -4.90 -3.39
C ALA A 34 -1.43 -4.55 -4.44
N LEU A 35 -0.13 -4.61 -4.09
CA LEU A 35 0.98 -4.38 -5.03
C LEU A 35 0.95 -5.34 -6.22
N MET A 36 0.62 -6.62 -6.00
CA MET A 36 0.45 -7.59 -7.09
C MET A 36 -0.71 -7.22 -8.04
N LYS A 37 -1.84 -6.74 -7.51
CA LYS A 37 -2.97 -6.25 -8.32
C LYS A 37 -2.57 -5.02 -9.13
N LEU A 38 -1.93 -4.03 -8.49
CA LEU A 38 -1.50 -2.79 -9.15
C LEU A 38 -0.56 -3.07 -10.32
N ARG A 39 0.45 -3.95 -10.16
CA ARG A 39 1.35 -4.36 -11.24
C ARG A 39 0.63 -4.96 -12.45
N LYS A 40 -0.46 -5.69 -12.24
CA LYS A 40 -1.25 -6.35 -13.29
C LYS A 40 -2.40 -5.49 -13.84
N HIS A 41 -2.67 -4.33 -13.26
CA HIS A 41 -3.75 -3.46 -13.69
C HIS A 41 -3.43 -2.81 -15.05
N ARG A 42 -4.42 -2.69 -15.95
CA ARG A 42 -4.18 -2.13 -17.30
C ARG A 42 -3.63 -0.70 -17.26
N GLU A 43 -4.08 0.08 -16.29
CA GLU A 43 -3.65 1.47 -16.08
C GLU A 43 -2.24 1.59 -15.48
N SER A 44 -1.57 0.49 -15.09
CA SER A 44 -0.22 0.55 -14.51
C SER A 44 0.81 1.17 -15.46
N LYS A 45 0.57 1.08 -16.77
CA LYS A 45 1.37 1.77 -17.80
C LYS A 45 1.41 3.29 -17.59
N LYS A 46 0.31 3.92 -17.15
CA LYS A 46 0.28 5.37 -16.86
C LYS A 46 1.21 5.79 -15.73
N LEU A 47 1.62 4.84 -14.88
CA LEU A 47 2.57 5.07 -13.79
C LEU A 47 4.03 4.82 -14.21
N GLN A 48 4.28 4.20 -15.37
CA GLN A 48 5.65 3.97 -15.87
C GLN A 48 6.32 5.28 -16.32
N ASP A 49 5.55 6.23 -16.85
CA ASP A 49 6.07 7.54 -17.29
C ASP A 49 6.65 8.38 -16.14
N TYR A 50 6.28 8.07 -14.89
CA TYR A 50 6.79 8.71 -13.67
C TYR A 50 8.09 8.08 -13.12
N LEU A 51 8.59 7.01 -13.76
CA LEU A 51 9.83 6.30 -13.38
C LEU A 51 11.02 6.67 -14.28
N ARG A 52 10.95 7.85 -14.93
CA ARG A 52 11.89 8.30 -15.96
C ARG A 52 12.98 9.22 -15.42
#